data_AF-A0AAV3WEV2-F1
#
_entry.id   AF-A0AAV3WEV2-F1
#
_cell.length_a   1.000
_cell.length_b   1.000
_cell.length_c   1.000
_cell.angle_alpha   90.00
_cell.angle_beta   90.00
_cell.angle_gamma   90.00
#
_symmetry.space_group_name_H-M   'P 1'
#
loop_
_entity.id
_entity.type
_entity.pdbx_description
1 polymer ?
#
loop_
_entity_poly.entity_id
_entity_poly.type
_entity_poly.pdbx_seq_one_letter_code
_entity_poly.pdbx_strand_id
1 'polypeptide(L)'
;MQTKGIKRGKIIELLEELNIPDGTEIIIKVQAVQGISEQEKLQKMKEFLQTPREGRKELVKILNELDQERHAHWDKQMDNQNV
;
A
#
# COMPACT_ATOMS: atom_id res chain seq x y z
N MET A 1 -4.43 23.75 3.76
CA MET A 1 -4.43 22.27 3.68
C MET A 1 -3.40 21.86 2.65
N GLN A 2 -2.55 20.88 2.93
CA GLN A 2 -1.56 20.36 1.98
C GLN A 2 -1.72 18.85 1.90
N THR A 3 -1.90 18.34 0.69
CA THR A 3 -2.05 16.92 0.42
C THR A 3 -0.95 16.45 -0.54
N LYS A 4 -0.65 15.16 -0.51
CA LYS A 4 0.27 14.53 -1.46
C LYS A 4 -0.51 13.93 -2.63
N GLY A 5 0.10 13.98 -3.80
CA GLY A 5 -0.44 13.37 -4.99
C GLY A 5 0.66 12.86 -5.93
N ILE A 6 0.26 12.04 -6.89
CA ILE A 6 1.10 11.48 -7.93
C ILE A 6 0.66 12.06 -9.27
N LYS A 7 1.60 12.69 -9.99
CA LYS A 7 1.35 13.16 -11.36
C LYS A 7 1.44 11.97 -12.33
N ARG A 8 0.37 11.73 -13.09
CA ARG A 8 0.32 10.78 -14.23
C ARG A 8 -0.09 11.51 -15.50
N GLY A 9 0.89 11.74 -16.39
CA GLY A 9 0.62 12.52 -17.60
C GLY A 9 0.15 13.93 -17.26
N LYS A 10 -1.09 14.26 -17.62
CA LYS A 10 -1.76 15.54 -17.33
C LYS A 10 -2.66 15.51 -16.08
N ILE A 11 -2.75 14.37 -15.41
CA ILE A 11 -3.62 14.15 -14.24
C ILE A 11 -2.76 14.18 -12.97
N ILE A 12 -3.31 14.74 -11.89
CA ILE A 12 -2.75 14.63 -10.54
C ILE A 12 -3.73 13.76 -9.74
N GLU A 13 -3.27 12.59 -9.31
CA GLU A 13 -4.01 11.71 -8.42
C GLU A 13 -3.69 12.09 -6.98
N LEU A 14 -4.70 12.36 -6.16
CA LEU A 14 -4.51 12.68 -4.75
C LEU A 14 -4.47 11.37 -3.95
N LEU A 15 -3.59 11.31 -2.94
CA LEU A 15 -3.47 10.14 -2.08
C LEU A 15 -4.54 10.08 -0.98
N GLU A 16 -5.29 11.16 -0.80
CA GLU A 16 -6.37 11.31 0.16
C GLU A 16 -7.49 12.15 -0.46
N GLU A 17 -8.70 11.95 0.03
CA GLU A 17 -9.88 12.69 -0.42
C GLU A 17 -9.85 14.12 0.12
N LEU A 18 -10.16 15.09 -0.74
CA LEU A 18 -10.34 16.47 -0.34
C LEU A 18 -11.83 16.77 -0.24
N ASN A 19 -12.31 17.04 0.97
CA ASN A 19 -13.68 17.46 1.20
C ASN A 19 -13.86 18.94 0.81
N ILE A 20 -13.93 19.22 -0.48
CA ILE A 20 -14.09 20.55 -1.07
C ILE A 20 -15.35 20.52 -1.95
N PRO A 21 -16.27 21.50 -1.84
CA PRO A 21 -17.49 21.53 -2.65
C PRO A 21 -17.21 21.61 -4.16
N ASP A 22 -18.05 20.98 -4.96
CA ASP A 22 -18.00 21.06 -6.41
C ASP A 22 -18.10 22.52 -6.91
N GLY A 23 -17.34 22.83 -7.95
CA GLY A 23 -17.27 24.18 -8.53
C GLY A 23 -16.34 25.15 -7.81
N THR A 24 -15.68 24.71 -6.73
CA THR A 24 -14.66 25.52 -6.04
C THR A 24 -13.40 25.63 -6.91
N GLU A 25 -12.97 26.84 -7.23
CA GLU A 25 -11.67 27.08 -7.87
C GLU A 25 -10.53 26.75 -6.88
N ILE A 26 -9.55 25.96 -7.33
CA ILE A 26 -8.40 25.57 -6.51
C ILE A 26 -7.08 25.98 -7.16
N ILE A 27 -6.15 26.44 -6.32
CA ILE A 27 -4.78 26.78 -6.73
C ILE A 27 -3.86 25.65 -6.26
N ILE A 28 -3.18 24.99 -7.20
CA ILE A 28 -2.28 23.88 -6.90
C ILE A 28 -0.82 24.35 -6.98
N LYS A 29 -0.08 24.24 -5.88
CA LYS A 29 1.36 24.44 -5.86
C LYS A 29 2.08 23.10 -5.96
N VAL A 30 2.70 22.83 -7.09
CA VAL A 30 3.42 21.57 -7.33
C VAL A 30 4.88 21.74 -6.90
N GLN A 31 5.33 20.92 -5.96
CA GLN A 31 6.74 20.79 -5.61
C GLN A 31 7.22 19.40 -6.05
N ALA A 32 8.18 19.36 -6.97
CA ALA A 32 8.81 18.11 -7.37
C ALA A 32 9.61 17.58 -6.17
N VAL A 33 9.18 16.45 -5.62
CA VAL A 33 9.92 15.74 -4.59
C VAL A 33 10.82 14.75 -5.31
N GLN A 34 12.14 14.80 -5.07
CA GLN A 34 13.01 13.73 -5.54
C GLN A 34 12.55 12.43 -4.89
N GLY A 35 12.33 11.40 -5.71
CA GLY A 35 12.04 10.07 -5.19
C GLY A 35 13.20 9.63 -4.29
N ILE A 36 12.89 8.82 -3.29
CA ILE A 36 13.93 8.13 -2.54
C ILE A 36 14.77 7.31 -3.52
N SER A 37 16.10 7.36 -3.36
CA SER A 37 16.99 6.54 -4.16
C SER A 37 16.68 5.05 -3.96
N GLU A 38 17.12 4.18 -4.87
CA GLU A 38 16.97 2.73 -4.68
C GLU A 38 17.65 2.24 -3.40
N GLN A 39 18.77 2.87 -3.02
CA GLN A 39 19.49 2.57 -1.79
C GLN A 39 18.69 2.97 -0.56
N GLU A 40 18.09 4.16 -0.55
CA GLU A 40 17.21 4.59 0.53
C GLU A 40 15.93 3.75 0.59
N LYS A 41 15.39 3.35 -0.56
CA LYS A 41 14.24 2.44 -0.64
C LYS A 41 14.57 1.07 -0.05
N LEU A 42 15.74 0.54 -0.37
CA LEU A 42 16.25 -0.71 0.19
C LEU A 42 16.48 -0.59 1.71
N GLN A 43 17.04 0.53 2.16
CA GLN A 43 17.29 0.78 3.57
C GLN A 43 15.97 0.85 4.37
N LYS A 44 14.99 1.62 3.88
CA LYS A 44 13.64 1.66 4.49
C LYS A 44 12.96 0.30 4.49
N MET A 45 13.14 -0.50 3.44
CA MET A 45 12.63 -1.86 3.38
C MET A 45 13.27 -2.75 4.45
N LYS A 46 14.60 -2.67 4.62
CA LYS A 46 15.31 -3.42 5.66
C LYS A 46 14.86 -3.02 7.07
N GLU A 47 14.73 -1.72 7.34
CA GLU A 47 14.22 -1.19 8.62
C GLU A 47 12.80 -1.69 8.91
N PHE A 48 11.93 -1.64 7.90
CA PHE A 48 10.56 -2.16 8.00
C PHE A 48 10.54 -3.66 8.33
N LEU A 49 11.42 -4.46 7.69
CA LEU A 49 11.51 -5.90 7.93
C LEU A 49 12.10 -6.24 9.29
N GLN A 50 13.07 -5.46 9.78
CA GLN A 50 13.72 -5.63 11.08
C GLN A 50 12.86 -5.20 12.27
N THR A 51 11.84 -4.37 12.03
CA THR A 51 10.90 -3.95 13.09
C THR A 51 10.16 -5.18 13.66
N PRO A 52 10.17 -5.44 14.97
CA PRO A 52 9.52 -6.61 15.56
C PRO A 52 8.05 -6.77 15.14
N ARG A 53 7.60 -8.01 14.95
CA ARG A 53 6.22 -8.33 14.53
C ARG A 53 5.15 -7.76 15.48
N GLU A 54 5.50 -7.54 16.74
CA GLU A 54 4.61 -6.95 17.75
C GLU A 54 4.15 -5.53 17.40
N GLY A 55 4.94 -4.76 16.64
CA GLY A 55 4.56 -3.46 16.10
C GLY A 55 3.69 -3.54 14.83
N ARG A 56 3.39 -4.74 14.34
CA ARG A 56 2.77 -5.01 13.02
C ARG A 56 1.57 -5.96 13.11
N LYS A 57 0.76 -5.82 14.17
CA LYS A 57 -0.39 -6.72 14.46
C LYS A 57 -1.37 -6.86 13.29
N GLU A 58 -1.70 -5.76 12.60
CA GLU A 58 -2.60 -5.79 11.44
C GLU A 58 -1.98 -6.52 10.25
N LEU A 59 -0.70 -6.27 9.95
CA LEU A 59 0.00 -6.97 8.87
C LEU A 59 0.11 -8.47 9.17
N VAL A 60 0.43 -8.85 10.41
CA VAL A 60 0.50 -10.24 10.84
C VAL A 60 -0.87 -10.91 10.71
N LYS A 61 -1.95 -10.21 11.06
CA LYS A 61 -3.32 -10.71 10.91
C LYS A 61 -3.66 -10.99 9.44
N ILE A 62 -3.43 -10.02 8.55
CA ILE A 62 -3.68 -10.15 7.11
C ILE A 62 -2.87 -11.31 6.51
N LEU A 63 -1.60 -11.44 6.87
CA LEU A 63 -0.75 -12.52 6.37
C LEU A 63 -1.22 -13.90 6.85
N ASN A 64 -1.70 -13.99 8.10
CA ASN A 64 -2.26 -15.24 8.62
C ASN A 64 -3.58 -15.61 7.94
N GLU A 65 -4.44 -14.63 7.66
CA GLU A 65 -5.70 -14.84 6.90
C GLU A 65 -5.41 -15.35 5.49
N LEU A 66 -4.46 -14.73 4.78
CA LEU A 66 -3.99 -15.19 3.45
C LEU A 66 -3.41 -16.60 3.49
N ASP A 67 -2.66 -16.95 4.54
CA ASP A 67 -2.08 -18.28 4.69
C ASP A 67 -3.15 -19.35 4.94
N GLN A 68 -4.16 -19.03 5.76
CA GLN A 68 -5.31 -19.89 5.99
C GLN A 68 -6.13 -20.13 4.72
N GLU A 69 -6.37 -19.08 3.92
CA GLU A 69 -7.06 -19.21 2.63
C GLU A 69 -6.27 -20.10 1.66
N ARG A 70 -4.95 -19.94 1.61
CA ARG A 70 -4.07 -20.75 0.77
C ARG A 70 -4.08 -22.23 1.18
N HIS A 71 -4.04 -22.50 2.48
CA HIS A 71 -4.12 -23.87 3.01
C HIS A 71 -5.50 -24.50 2.75
N ALA A 72 -6.59 -23.78 3.00
CA ALA A 72 -7.94 -24.27 2.72
C ALA A 72 -8.18 -24.56 1.22
N HIS A 73 -7.54 -23.80 0.33
CA HIS A 73 -7.60 -24.03 -1.10
C HIS A 73 -6.78 -25.26 -1.53
N TRP A 74 -5.60 -25.48 -0.94
CA TRP A 74 -4.80 -26.67 -1.22
C TRP A 74 -5.44 -27.96 -0.70
N ASP A 75 -6.02 -27.96 0.50
CA ASP A 75 -6.72 -29.13 1.03
C ASP A 75 -7.89 -29.55 0.13
N LYS A 76 -8.67 -28.57 -0.36
CA LYS A 76 -9.77 -28.82 -1.32
C LYS A 76 -9.30 -29.34 -2.68
N GLN A 77 -8.11 -28.94 -3.14
CA GLN A 77 -7.54 -29.47 -4.39
C GLN A 77 -7.02 -30.90 -4.25
N MET A 78 -6.50 -31.26 -3.07
CA MET A 78 -5.99 -32.61 -2.81
C MET A 78 -7.11 -33.62 -2.60
N ASP A 79 -8.23 -33.23 -1.98
CA ASP A 79 -9.44 -34.09 -1.87
C ASP A 79 -10.11 -34.33 -3.23
N ASN A 80 -10.05 -33.37 -4.16
CA ASN A 80 -10.67 -33.49 -5.48
C ASN A 80 -9.82 -34.27 -6.51
N GLN A 81 -8.65 -34.78 -6.13
CA GLN A 81 -7.79 -35.65 -6.98
C GLN A 81 -7.83 -37.13 -6.59
N ASN A 82 -8.60 -37.49 -5.56
CA ASN A 82 -8.77 -38.87 -5.07
C ASN A 82 -10.17 -39.46 -5.33
N VAL A 83 -10.90 -38.96 -6.35
CA VAL A 83 -12.18 -39.51 -6.82
C VAL A 83 -12.06 -39.98 -8.27
#